data_AF-A0A511YK89-F1
#
_entry.id   AF-A0A511YK89-F1
#
_cell.length_a   1.000
_cell.length_b   1.000
_cell.length_c   1.000
_cell.angle_alpha   90.00
_cell.angle_beta   90.00
_cell.angle_gamma   90.00
#
_symmetry.space_group_name_H-M   'P 1'
#
loop_
_entity.id
_entity.type
_entity.pdbx_description
1 polymer ?
#
loop_
_entity_poly.entity_id
_entity_poly.type
_entity_poly.pdbx_seq_one_letter_code
_entity_poly.pdbx_strand_id
1 'polypeptide(L)' 'MIEWISRLDSFLSFNEYDLLKDSGKVSSSIAKKLAETQYEKFRTVQDKEYKSDFDRMIHSTKISDNIPKTLKTGKKGNV' A
#
# COMPACT_ATOMS: atom_id res chain seq x y z
N MET A 1 5.70 42.95 3.47
CA MET A 1 5.15 41.62 3.82
C MET A 1 6.14 40.47 3.57
N ILE A 2 7.42 40.72 3.26
CA ILE A 2 8.39 39.68 2.86
C ILE A 2 9.35 39.33 4.02
N GLU A 3 9.66 40.31 4.88
CA GLU A 3 10.60 40.19 6.01
C GLU A 3 10.20 39.20 7.12
N TRP A 4 8.90 38.96 7.33
CA TRP A 4 8.47 38.04 8.40
C TRP A 4 8.55 36.58 7.96
N ILE A 5 8.41 36.32 6.65
CA ILE A 5 8.52 34.98 6.06
C ILE A 5 9.97 34.49 6.18
N SER A 6 10.95 35.32 5.85
CA SER A 6 12.37 34.97 5.96
C SER A 6 12.80 34.70 7.40
N ARG A 7 12.26 35.45 8.37
CA ARG A 7 12.50 35.21 9.81
C ARG A 7 11.90 33.88 10.27
N LEU A 8 10.70 33.53 9.82
CA LEU A 8 10.05 32.26 10.16
C LEU A 8 10.78 31.06 9.54
N ASP A 9 11.17 31.15 8.27
CA ASP A 9 11.96 30.11 7.59
C ASP A 9 13.32 29.90 8.28
N SER A 10 13.98 30.99 8.70
CA SER A 10 15.23 30.90 9.45
C SER A 10 15.04 30.25 10.83
N PHE A 11 13.93 30.55 11.51
CA PHE A 11 13.58 29.94 12.79
C PHE A 11 13.29 28.45 12.67
N LEU A 12 12.52 28.04 11.65
CA LEU A 12 12.22 26.63 11.38
C LEU A 12 13.49 25.85 11.00
N SER A 13 14.35 26.43 10.15
CA SER A 13 15.64 25.84 9.77
C SER A 13 16.58 25.67 10.97
N PHE A 14 16.59 26.64 11.88
CA PHE A 14 17.40 26.57 13.11
C PHE A 14 16.96 25.45 14.06
N ASN A 15 15.67 25.09 14.04
CA ASN A 15 15.13 23.99 14.82
C ASN A 15 15.13 22.64 14.06
N GLU A 16 15.88 22.54 12.95
CA GLU A 16 15.97 21.37 12.07
C GLU A 16 14.61 20.84 11.56
N TYR A 17 13.58 21.69 11.51
CA TYR A 17 12.33 21.33 10.86
C TYR A 17 12.50 21.43 9.34
N ASP A 18 12.12 20.36 8.64
CA ASP A 18 12.10 20.37 7.18
C ASP A 18 11.08 21.39 6.68
N LEU A 19 11.61 22.39 5.98
CA LEU A 19 10.79 23.40 5.30
C LEU A 19 10.17 22.79 4.04
N LEU A 20 8.85 22.96 3.88
CA LEU A 20 8.13 22.55 2.67
C LEU A 20 8.37 23.56 1.53
N LYS A 21 9.59 23.54 0.97
CA LYS A 21 10.06 24.49 -0.07
C LYS A 21 9.31 24.37 -1.40
N ASP A 22 8.72 23.22 -1.67
CA ASP A 22 8.03 22.93 -2.93
C ASP A 22 6.49 23.00 -2.81
N SER A 23 5.96 23.59 -1.73
CA SER A 23 4.52 23.78 -1.57
C SER A 23 3.95 24.59 -2.75
N GLY A 24 3.02 23.98 -3.50
CA GLY A 24 2.43 24.59 -4.70
C GLY A 24 3.27 24.53 -5.98
N LYS A 25 4.47 23.92 -5.96
CA LYS A 25 5.31 23.73 -7.16
C LYS A 25 4.62 22.86 -8.23
N VAL A 26 3.73 21.98 -7.80
CA VAL A 26 2.89 21.18 -8.69
C VAL A 26 1.50 21.81 -8.72
N SER A 27 1.15 22.41 -9.86
CA SER A 27 -0.23 22.84 -10.14
C SER A 27 -1.20 21.67 -9.99
N SER A 28 -2.43 21.92 -9.53
CA SER A 28 -3.48 20.90 -9.40
C SER A 28 -3.70 20.11 -10.70
N SER A 29 -3.56 20.79 -11.84
CA SER A 29 -3.65 20.19 -13.17
C SER A 29 -2.52 19.19 -13.45
N ILE A 30 -1.30 19.50 -13.03
CA ILE A 30 -0.13 18.61 -13.19
C ILE A 30 -0.26 17.41 -12.24
N ALA A 31 -0.69 17.65 -11.00
CA ALA A 31 -0.93 16.58 -10.03
C ALA A 31 -2.01 15.60 -10.54
N LYS A 32 -3.10 16.11 -11.12
CA LYS A 32 -4.17 15.29 -11.70
C LYS A 32 -3.67 14.44 -12.86
N LYS A 33 -2.94 15.04 -13.82
CA LYS A 33 -2.36 14.31 -14.95
C LYS A 33 -1.37 13.23 -14.51
N LEU A 34 -0.55 13.53 -13.49
CA LEU A 34 0.37 12.56 -12.92
C LEU A 34 -0.39 11.40 -12.28
N ALA A 35 -1.44 11.69 -11.50
CA ALA A 35 -2.27 10.68 -10.86
C ALA A 35 -2.94 9.76 -11.91
N GLU A 36 -3.51 10.31 -12.96
CA GLU A 36 -4.10 9.55 -14.08
C GLU A 36 -3.05 8.62 -14.73
N THR A 37 -1.86 9.15 -15.01
CA THR A 37 -0.76 8.38 -15.62
C THR A 37 -0.29 7.22 -14.72
N GLN A 38 -0.17 7.44 -13.41
CA GLN A 38 0.24 6.37 -12.49
C GLN A 38 -0.87 5.34 -12.28
N TYR A 39 -2.13 5.78 -12.29
CA TYR A 39 -3.27 4.90 -12.15
C TYR A 39 -3.37 3.90 -13.31
N GLU A 40 -3.18 4.33 -14.56
CA GLU A 40 -3.19 3.43 -15.73
C GLU A 40 -2.15 2.30 -15.63
N LYS A 41 -0.95 2.64 -15.14
CA LYS A 41 0.12 1.66 -14.92
C LYS A 41 -0.26 0.65 -13.84
N PHE A 42 -0.78 1.13 -12.70
CA PHE A 42 -1.18 0.28 -11.60
C PHE A 42 -2.38 -0.60 -11.96
N ARG A 43 -3.34 -0.07 -12.71
CA ARG A 43 -4.55 -0.80 -13.11
C ARG A 43 -4.24 -2.08 -13.88
N THR A 44 -3.27 -2.01 -14.81
CA THR A 44 -2.84 -3.17 -15.60
C THR A 44 -2.26 -4.29 -14.73
N VAL A 45 -1.54 -3.93 -13.67
CA VAL A 45 -0.98 -4.91 -12.71
C VAL A 45 -2.10 -5.45 -11.83
N GLN A 46 -2.95 -4.57 -11.31
CA GLN A 46 -4.09 -4.95 -10.47
C GLN A 46 -5.02 -5.92 -11.19
N ASP A 47 -5.38 -5.68 -12.45
CA ASP A 47 -6.26 -6.56 -13.23
C ASP A 47 -5.68 -7.97 -13.42
N LYS A 48 -4.34 -8.09 -13.48
CA LYS A 48 -3.65 -9.39 -13.60
C LYS A 48 -3.53 -10.13 -12.27
N GLU A 49 -3.30 -9.39 -11.18
CA GLU A 49 -3.10 -9.95 -9.85
C GLU A 49 -4.39 -10.08 -9.04
N TYR A 50 -5.50 -9.57 -9.57
CA TYR A 50 -6.79 -9.62 -8.90
C TYR A 50 -7.22 -11.06 -8.69
N LYS A 51 -7.15 -11.50 -7.44
CA LYS A 51 -7.83 -12.70 -6.94
C LYS A 51 -9.05 -12.25 -6.19
N SER A 52 -10.22 -12.69 -6.65
CA SER A 52 -11.48 -12.41 -5.96
C SER A 52 -11.45 -13.03 -4.56
N ASP A 53 -12.09 -12.38 -3.59
CA ASP A 53 -12.34 -12.99 -2.27
C ASP A 53 -13.11 -14.32 -2.39
N PHE A 54 -13.89 -14.45 -3.46
CA PHE A 54 -14.57 -15.70 -3.80
C PHE A 54 -13.58 -16.80 -4.21
N ASP A 55 -12.57 -16.47 -5.02
CA ASP A 55 -11.51 -17.41 -5.40
C ASP A 55 -10.69 -17.82 -4.18
N ARG A 56 -10.41 -16.88 -3.27
CA ARG A 56 -9.75 -17.15 -1.98
C ARG A 56 -10.59 -18.10 -1.12
N MET A 57 -11.90 -17.87 -1.02
CA MET A 57 -12.83 -18.73 -0.27
C MET A 57 -12.88 -20.13 -0.88
N ILE A 58 -13.07 -20.27 -2.20
CA ILE A 58 -13.12 -21.57 -2.86
C ILE A 58 -11.78 -22.31 -2.70
N HIS A 59 -10.65 -21.63 -2.80
CA HIS A 59 -9.35 -22.23 -2.52
C HIS A 59 -9.27 -22.74 -1.08
N SER A 60 -9.72 -21.96 -0.10
CA SER A 60 -9.72 -22.38 1.31
C SER A 60 -10.61 -23.61 1.58
N THR A 61 -11.76 -23.71 0.92
CA THR A 61 -12.67 -24.86 1.02
C THR A 61 -12.13 -26.09 0.27
N LYS A 62 -11.54 -25.92 -0.93
CA LYS A 62 -10.92 -27.04 -1.66
C LYS A 62 -9.72 -27.64 -0.90
N ILE A 63 -9.01 -26.82 -0.11
CA ILE A 63 -7.92 -27.27 0.76
C ILE A 63 -8.46 -28.11 1.93
N SER A 64 -9.67 -27.86 2.45
CA SER A 64 -10.26 -28.72 3.49
C SER A 64 -10.68 -30.09 2.97
N ASP A 65 -11.04 -30.19 1.69
CA ASP A 65 -11.47 -31.45 1.06
C ASP A 65 -10.29 -32.32 0.60
N ASN A 66 -9.09 -31.75 0.45
CA ASN A 66 -7.88 -32.45 -0.01
C ASN A 66 -6.80 -32.55 1.08
N ILE A 67 -7.20 -32.90 2.31
CA ILE A 67 -6.25 -33.33 3.34
C ILE A 67 -5.73 -34.73 2.93
N PRO A 68 -4.44 -34.92 2.63
CA PRO A 68 -3.90 -36.26 2.44
C PRO A 68 -4.12 -37.05 3.74
N LYS A 69 -4.69 -38.25 3.62
CA LYS A 69 -5.04 -39.15 4.75
C LYS A 69 -3.86 -39.54 5.65
N THR A 70 -2.66 -39.02 5.41
CA THR A 70 -1.41 -39.35 6.08
C THR A 70 -1.21 -38.70 7.46
N LEU A 71 -2.14 -37.87 7.94
CA LEU A 71 -2.12 -37.34 9.33
C LEU A 71 -3.14 -38.00 10.28
N LYS A 72 -3.83 -39.08 9.87
CA LYS A 72 -4.73 -39.87 10.75
C LYS A 72 -4.09 -41.10 11.40
N THR A 73 -2.76 -41.19 11.48
CA THR A 73 -2.08 -42.29 12.19
C THR A 73 -1.14 -41.73 13.24
N GLY A 74 -1.62 -41.61 14.47
CA GLY A 74 -0.78 -41.11 15.57
C GLY A 74 -1.45 -40.90 16.92
N LYS A 75 -2.32 -41.80 17.38
CA LYS A 75 -2.53 -42.05 18.81
C LYS A 75 -3.27 -43.38 19.05
N LYS A 76 -2.58 -44.48 18.78
CA LYS A 76 -2.72 -45.69 19.59
C LYS A 76 -1.49 -45.74 20.48
N GLY A 77 -1.68 -45.70 21.80
CA GLY A 77 -0.66 -46.08 22.78
C GLY A 77 -0.51 -45.14 23.98
N ASN A 78 -0.80 -45.71 25.16
CA ASN A 78 -0.52 -45.27 26.54
C ASN A 78 -1.32 -44.05 27.04
N VAL A 79 -2.19 -44.16 28.06
CA VAL A 79 -2.16 -44.91 29.33
C VAL A 79 -3.55 -45.46 29.64
#